data_AF-A0A8T3PS98-F1
#
_entry.id   AF-A0A8T3PS98-F1
#
_cell.length_a   1.000
_cell.length_b   1.000
_cell.length_c   1.000
_cell.angle_alpha   90.00
_cell.angle_beta   90.00
_cell.angle_gamma   90.00
#
_symmetry.space_group_name_H-M   'P 1'
#
loop_
_entity.id
_entity.type
_entity.pdbx_description
1 polymer ?
#
loop_
_entity_poly.entity_id
_entity_poly.type
_entity_poly.pdbx_seq_one_letter_code
_entity_poly.pdbx_strand_id
1 'polypeptide(L)'
;MARVVLAAWLMAPRIDVEANDFPTLDRVDQVLTCMKGHGGQTLDNLYACSCVVDAVAAALSYDDFVEATTFRGLKSMPGEQGGLFRESARGRKLVQRLEEAEERAARSCFVGVGRSKRSPVASPPAVPPPVVPPPVAK
;
A
#
# COMPACT_ATOMS: atom_id res chain seq x y z
N MET A 1 13.95 2.00 -46.76
CA MET A 1 14.07 1.01 -45.66
C MET A 1 14.04 1.63 -44.26
N ALA A 2 14.51 2.87 -44.04
CA ALA A 2 14.45 3.57 -42.75
C ALA A 2 13.04 3.84 -42.17
N ARG A 3 12.01 3.90 -43.03
CA ARG A 3 10.62 4.15 -42.61
C ARG A 3 9.92 2.96 -41.93
N VAL A 4 10.38 1.73 -42.18
CA VAL A 4 9.78 0.51 -41.59
C VAL A 4 10.22 0.33 -40.13
N VAL A 5 11.44 0.77 -39.81
CA VAL A 5 12.00 0.67 -38.44
C VAL A 5 11.28 1.60 -37.46
N LEU A 6 10.80 2.77 -37.92
CA LEU A 6 10.10 3.73 -37.07
C LEU A 6 8.71 3.23 -36.62
N ALA A 7 8.04 2.41 -37.43
CA ALA A 7 6.71 1.87 -37.10
C ALA A 7 6.77 0.74 -36.06
N ALA A 8 7.87 -0.03 -36.02
CA ALA A 8 8.03 -1.13 -35.07
C ALA A 8 8.21 -0.66 -33.62
N TRP A 9 8.69 0.57 -33.40
CA TRP A 9 8.86 1.14 -32.06
C TRP A 9 7.55 1.62 -31.42
N LEU A 10 6.49 1.86 -32.20
CA LEU A 10 5.17 2.23 -31.64
C LEU A 10 4.39 1.05 -31.04
N MET A 11 4.83 -0.19 -31.29
CA MET A 11 4.13 -1.41 -30.88
C MET A 11 4.85 -2.14 -29.72
N ALA A 12 5.76 -1.48 -29.01
CA ALA A 12 6.35 -2.05 -27.81
C ALA A 12 5.25 -2.27 -26.75
N PRO A 13 5.04 -3.50 -26.25
CA PRO A 13 4.13 -3.72 -25.14
C PRO A 13 4.63 -2.90 -23.96
N ARG A 14 3.75 -2.08 -23.39
CA ARG A 14 4.03 -1.44 -22.11
C ARG A 14 4.07 -2.57 -21.08
N ILE A 15 5.23 -2.76 -20.47
CA ILE A 15 5.32 -3.60 -19.29
C ILE A 15 4.80 -2.72 -18.16
N ASP A 16 3.52 -2.86 -17.84
CA ASP A 16 3.00 -2.40 -16.57
C ASP A 16 3.65 -3.29 -15.51
N VAL A 17 4.78 -2.81 -14.98
CA VAL A 17 5.31 -3.35 -13.74
C VAL A 17 4.25 -3.02 -12.71
N GLU A 18 3.47 -4.02 -12.33
CA GLU A 18 2.53 -3.96 -11.21
C GLU A 18 3.34 -3.90 -9.90
N ALA A 19 4.13 -2.85 -9.73
CA ALA A 19 4.50 -2.38 -8.42
C ALA A 19 3.19 -1.92 -7.79
N ASN A 20 2.94 -2.27 -6.53
CA ASN A 20 1.76 -1.77 -5.83
C ASN A 20 1.90 -0.24 -5.67
N ASP A 21 1.48 0.47 -6.70
CA ASP A 21 1.63 1.90 -6.88
C ASP A 21 0.54 2.62 -6.11
N PHE A 22 0.65 2.55 -4.79
CA PHE A 22 -0.06 3.47 -3.93
C PHE A 22 0.44 4.88 -4.29
N PRO A 23 -0.46 5.81 -4.68
CA PRO A 23 -0.10 7.19 -4.93
C PRO A 23 0.65 7.77 -3.73
N THR A 24 1.59 8.69 -3.98
CA THR A 24 2.40 9.31 -2.92
C THR A 24 1.53 9.96 -1.84
N LEU A 25 0.40 10.54 -2.23
CA LEU A 25 -0.57 11.12 -1.32
C LEU A 25 -1.12 10.07 -0.34
N ASP A 26 -1.58 8.94 -0.85
CA ASP A 26 -2.18 7.89 -0.01
C ASP A 26 -1.15 7.20 0.87
N ARG A 27 0.08 6.99 0.38
CA ARG A 27 1.17 6.48 1.23
C ARG A 27 1.42 7.39 2.43
N VAL A 28 1.50 8.70 2.19
CA VAL A 28 1.75 9.68 3.25
C VAL A 28 0.57 9.74 4.22
N ASP A 29 -0.67 9.76 3.74
CA ASP A 29 -1.85 9.76 4.60
C ASP A 29 -1.92 8.51 5.49
N GLN A 30 -1.57 7.34 4.93
CA GLN A 30 -1.50 6.09 5.68
C GLN A 30 -0.43 6.12 6.77
N VAL A 31 0.77 6.63 6.46
CA VAL A 31 1.84 6.83 7.46
C VAL A 31 1.36 7.74 8.58
N LEU A 32 0.74 8.86 8.26
CA LEU A 32 0.21 9.80 9.25
C LEU A 32 -0.91 9.19 10.09
N THR A 33 -1.77 8.37 9.48
CA THR A 33 -2.84 7.64 10.16
C THR A 33 -2.28 6.60 11.12
N CYS A 34 -1.27 5.84 10.72
CA CYS A 34 -0.55 4.93 11.61
C CYS A 34 0.10 5.69 12.78
N MET A 35 0.79 6.79 12.51
CA MET A 35 1.45 7.59 13.57
C MET A 35 0.45 8.13 14.60
N LYS A 36 -0.75 8.55 14.17
CA LYS A 36 -1.84 8.95 15.09
C LYS A 36 -2.23 7.83 16.06
N GLY A 37 -2.22 6.56 15.62
CA GLY A 37 -2.54 5.41 16.45
C GLY A 37 -1.41 4.99 17.42
N HIS A 38 -0.16 5.37 17.15
CA HIS A 38 1.03 4.86 17.84
C HIS A 38 1.79 5.90 18.69
N GLY A 39 1.17 7.03 19.03
CA GLY A 39 1.77 8.03 19.92
C GLY A 39 2.25 9.32 19.23
N GLY A 40 1.79 9.57 18.00
CA GLY A 40 1.97 10.83 17.31
C GLY A 40 3.19 10.90 16.41
N GLN A 41 3.57 12.14 16.04
CA GLN A 41 4.56 12.39 15.00
C GLN A 41 6.00 12.37 15.53
N THR A 42 6.48 11.18 15.89
CA THR A 42 7.88 10.94 16.29
C THR A 42 8.66 10.26 15.16
N LEU A 43 10.00 10.37 15.21
CA LEU A 43 10.86 9.75 14.21
C LEU A 43 10.79 8.20 14.28
N ASP A 44 10.70 7.63 15.48
CA ASP A 44 10.57 6.18 15.67
C ASP A 44 9.26 5.64 15.07
N ASN A 45 8.15 6.35 15.29
CA ASN A 45 6.87 5.99 14.69
C ASN A 45 6.87 6.19 13.18
N LEU A 46 7.55 7.23 12.68
CA LEU A 46 7.68 7.44 11.24
C LEU A 46 8.37 6.24 10.57
N TYR A 47 9.47 5.74 11.14
CA TYR A 47 10.18 4.56 10.63
C TYR A 47 9.35 3.27 10.72
N ALA A 48 8.64 3.05 11.82
CA ALA A 48 7.80 1.87 11.96
C ALA A 48 6.58 1.93 11.02
N CYS A 49 5.91 3.07 10.94
CA CYS A 49 4.73 3.26 10.12
C CYS A 49 5.05 3.27 8.62
N SER A 50 6.23 3.76 8.18
CA SER A 50 6.64 3.61 6.79
C SER A 50 6.77 2.13 6.40
N CYS A 51 7.35 1.30 7.28
CA CYS A 51 7.41 -0.15 7.08
C CYS A 51 6.00 -0.78 7.01
N VAL A 52 5.04 -0.28 7.79
CA VAL A 52 3.66 -0.81 7.76
C VAL A 52 3.01 -0.55 6.40
N VAL A 53 3.16 0.66 5.84
CA VAL A 53 2.60 0.98 4.53
C VAL A 53 3.20 0.11 3.44
N ASP A 54 4.51 -0.10 3.45
CA ASP A 54 5.18 -0.96 2.48
C ASP A 54 4.72 -2.43 2.60
N ALA A 55 4.51 -2.92 3.83
CA ALA A 55 4.01 -4.28 4.06
C ALA A 55 2.55 -4.47 3.62
N VAL A 56 1.70 -3.45 3.80
CA VAL A 56 0.31 -3.46 3.32
C VAL A 56 0.28 -3.39 1.80
N ALA A 57 1.09 -2.51 1.20
CA ALA A 57 1.24 -2.42 -0.25
C ALA A 57 1.77 -3.73 -0.85
N ALA A 58 2.61 -4.50 -0.15
CA ALA A 58 3.03 -5.80 -0.64
C ALA A 58 1.92 -6.89 -0.61
N ALA A 59 0.87 -6.71 0.20
CA ALA A 59 -0.18 -7.70 0.42
C ALA A 59 -1.47 -7.47 -0.39
N LEU A 60 -1.73 -6.24 -0.81
CA LEU A 60 -2.98 -5.80 -1.42
C LEU A 60 -2.68 -4.88 -2.62
N SER A 61 -3.48 -5.03 -3.69
CA SER A 61 -3.52 -4.03 -4.74
C SER A 61 -4.12 -2.72 -4.23
N TYR A 62 -3.79 -1.61 -4.89
CA TYR A 62 -4.33 -0.31 -4.52
C TYR A 62 -5.88 -0.29 -4.57
N ASP A 63 -6.48 -0.91 -5.59
CA ASP A 63 -7.95 -1.00 -5.70
C ASP A 63 -8.56 -1.79 -4.53
N ASP A 64 -7.99 -2.95 -4.20
CA ASP A 64 -8.45 -3.74 -3.05
C ASP A 64 -8.25 -2.97 -1.73
N PHE A 65 -7.19 -2.17 -1.60
CA PHE A 65 -6.94 -1.33 -0.43
C PHE A 65 -7.96 -0.21 -0.30
N VAL A 66 -8.26 0.52 -1.37
CA VAL A 66 -9.29 1.58 -1.37
C VAL A 66 -10.67 0.99 -1.07
N GLU A 67 -11.00 -0.14 -1.67
CA GLU A 67 -12.26 -0.85 -1.42
C GLU A 67 -12.33 -1.33 0.05
N ALA A 68 -11.26 -1.96 0.57
CA ALA A 68 -11.18 -2.44 1.95
C ALA A 68 -11.30 -1.31 2.98
N THR A 69 -10.57 -0.21 2.80
CA THR A 69 -10.62 0.96 3.70
C THR A 69 -11.99 1.61 3.69
N THR A 70 -12.63 1.69 2.52
CA THR A 70 -14.00 2.18 2.37
C THR A 70 -14.99 1.29 3.12
N PHE A 71 -14.97 -0.03 2.91
CA PHE A 71 -15.82 -0.96 3.65
C PHE A 71 -15.56 -0.92 5.15
N ARG A 72 -14.29 -0.76 5.58
CA ARG A 72 -13.92 -0.62 6.99
C ARG A 72 -14.58 0.62 7.62
N GLY A 73 -14.55 1.76 6.93
CA GLY A 73 -15.24 2.98 7.36
C GLY A 73 -16.76 2.79 7.42
N LEU A 74 -17.35 2.26 6.35
CA LEU A 74 -18.80 2.11 6.24
C LEU A 74 -19.36 1.08 7.24
N LYS A 75 -18.68 -0.04 7.48
CA LYS A 75 -19.07 -1.03 8.50
C LYS A 75 -18.99 -0.48 9.93
N SER A 76 -18.25 0.62 10.15
CA SER A 76 -18.11 1.23 11.48
C SER A 76 -19.26 2.17 11.83
N MET A 77 -20.08 2.57 10.85
CA MET A 77 -21.24 3.45 11.07
C MET A 77 -22.29 2.79 11.98
N PRO A 78 -22.85 3.52 12.95
CA PRO A 78 -23.92 3.00 13.79
C PRO A 78 -25.24 2.83 13.03
N GLY A 79 -26.09 1.92 13.51
CA GLY A 79 -27.43 1.68 12.98
C GLY A 79 -27.49 0.79 11.72
N GLU A 80 -28.69 0.72 11.13
CA GLU A 80 -29.04 -0.10 9.96
C GLU A 80 -28.14 0.19 8.75
N GLN A 81 -27.75 1.45 8.56
CA GLN A 81 -26.88 1.88 7.45
C GLN A 81 -25.52 1.16 7.48
N GLY A 82 -24.95 0.94 8.67
CA GLY A 82 -23.73 0.13 8.81
C GLY A 82 -23.97 -1.38 8.70
N GLY A 83 -25.20 -1.83 9.00
CA GLY A 83 -25.61 -3.24 8.89
C GLY A 83 -25.45 -3.78 7.48
N LEU A 84 -25.91 -3.01 6.48
CA LEU A 84 -25.79 -3.34 5.06
C LEU A 84 -24.35 -3.66 4.63
N PHE A 85 -23.37 -2.92 5.15
CA PHE A 85 -21.95 -3.12 4.81
C PHE A 85 -21.32 -4.29 5.57
N ARG A 86 -21.75 -4.57 6.81
CA ARG A 86 -21.33 -5.76 7.60
C ARG A 86 -21.78 -7.06 6.95
N GLU A 87 -22.93 -7.04 6.28
CA GLU A 87 -23.52 -8.18 5.59
C GLU A 87 -22.92 -8.48 4.21
N SER A 88 -22.14 -7.55 3.64
CA SER A 88 -21.47 -7.76 2.35
C SER A 88 -20.38 -8.85 2.41
N ALA A 89 -20.47 -9.87 1.55
CA ALA A 89 -19.46 -10.94 1.50
C ALA A 89 -18.11 -10.46 0.97
N ARG A 90 -18.12 -9.62 -0.06
CA ARG A 90 -16.91 -8.99 -0.64
C ARG A 90 -16.24 -8.06 0.38
N GLY A 91 -17.01 -7.18 1.01
CA GLY A 91 -16.48 -6.24 2.00
C GLY A 91 -15.85 -6.94 3.20
N ARG A 92 -16.50 -7.99 3.74
CA ARG A 92 -15.88 -8.82 4.79
C ARG A 92 -14.54 -9.41 4.37
N LYS A 93 -14.46 -10.01 3.18
CA LYS A 93 -13.23 -10.64 2.68
C LYS A 93 -12.09 -9.62 2.51
N LEU A 94 -12.38 -8.46 1.96
CA LEU A 94 -11.37 -7.42 1.74
C LEU A 94 -10.89 -6.78 3.04
N VAL A 95 -11.83 -6.44 3.92
CA VAL A 95 -11.50 -5.90 5.24
C VAL A 95 -10.66 -6.89 6.04
N GLN A 96 -10.99 -8.19 5.98
CA GLN A 96 -10.20 -9.24 6.62
C GLN A 96 -8.77 -9.31 6.06
N ARG A 97 -8.59 -9.24 4.73
CA ARG A 97 -7.25 -9.23 4.13
C ARG A 97 -6.44 -7.99 4.55
N LEU A 98 -7.08 -6.84 4.69
CA LEU A 98 -6.46 -5.61 5.19
C LEU A 98 -6.04 -5.76 6.65
N GLU A 99 -6.93 -6.25 7.51
CA GLU A 99 -6.65 -6.49 8.93
C GLU A 99 -5.49 -7.51 9.09
N GLU A 100 -5.47 -8.59 8.32
CA GLU A 100 -4.38 -9.58 8.31
C GLU A 100 -3.03 -8.99 7.85
N ALA A 101 -3.06 -8.08 6.87
CA ALA A 101 -1.87 -7.39 6.39
C ALA A 101 -1.33 -6.42 7.45
N GLU A 102 -2.21 -5.62 8.08
CA GLU A 102 -1.87 -4.71 9.16
C GLU A 102 -1.33 -5.44 10.39
N GLU A 103 -1.93 -6.57 10.78
CA GLU A 103 -1.42 -7.40 11.88
C GLU A 103 -0.04 -7.99 11.58
N ARG A 104 0.17 -8.47 10.35
CA ARG A 104 1.48 -8.98 9.92
C ARG A 104 2.53 -7.88 9.98
N ALA A 105 2.19 -6.70 9.48
CA ALA A 105 3.03 -5.52 9.51
C ALA A 105 3.34 -5.06 10.93
N ALA A 106 2.34 -5.04 11.83
CA ALA A 106 2.51 -4.67 13.23
C ALA A 106 3.55 -5.56 13.93
N ARG A 107 3.53 -6.87 13.66
CA ARG A 107 4.50 -7.83 14.20
C ARG A 107 5.91 -7.67 13.65
N SER A 108 6.06 -7.25 12.39
CA SER A 108 7.38 -7.14 11.74
C SER A 108 8.04 -5.77 11.89
N CYS A 109 7.24 -4.70 11.86
CA CYS A 109 7.73 -3.32 11.76
C CYS A 109 7.99 -2.66 13.10
N PHE A 110 7.28 -3.03 14.17
CA PHE A 110 7.47 -2.44 15.50
C PHE A 110 8.51 -3.25 16.30
N VAL A 111 9.75 -2.76 16.28
CA VAL A 111 10.90 -3.41 16.90
C VAL A 111 10.91 -3.17 18.41
N GLY A 112 10.20 -4.01 19.18
CA GLY A 112 10.13 -3.91 20.64
C GLY A 112 9.10 -4.84 21.29
N VAL A 113 8.17 -5.39 20.50
CA VAL A 113 7.14 -6.33 20.96
C VAL A 113 7.38 -7.69 20.28
N GLY A 114 8.30 -8.50 20.82
CA GLY A 114 8.36 -9.94 20.51
C GLY A 114 9.06 -10.38 19.21
N ARG A 115 10.33 -10.01 19.01
CA ARG A 115 11.22 -10.68 18.03
C ARG A 115 11.59 -12.09 18.51
N SER A 116 10.78 -13.12 18.28
CA SER A 116 11.22 -14.51 18.54
C SER A 116 11.28 -15.42 17.31
N LYS A 117 10.46 -15.23 16.27
CA LYS A 117 10.51 -16.14 15.09
C LYS A 117 10.38 -15.38 13.78
N ARG A 118 11.52 -14.95 13.24
CA ARG A 118 11.63 -14.35 11.91
C ARG A 118 11.74 -15.47 10.88
N SER A 119 10.73 -15.57 10.00
CA SER A 119 10.86 -16.20 8.68
C SER A 119 11.45 -15.18 7.71
N PRO A 120 12.29 -15.55 6.74
CA PRO A 120 12.87 -14.61 5.80
C PRO A 120 11.80 -14.20 4.79
N VAL A 121 11.14 -13.07 5.03
CA VAL A 121 10.37 -12.41 3.97
C VAL A 121 11.38 -11.84 2.98
N ALA A 122 11.18 -12.19 1.71
CA ALA A 122 12.06 -11.85 0.59
C ALA A 122 12.46 -10.36 0.63
N SER A 123 13.74 -10.11 0.37
CA SER A 123 14.28 -8.76 0.24
C SER A 123 13.44 -7.95 -0.76
N PRO A 124 13.16 -6.66 -0.48
CA PRO A 124 12.55 -5.80 -1.48
C PRO A 124 13.47 -5.76 -2.72
N PRO A 125 12.92 -5.82 -3.94
CA PRO A 125 13.72 -5.60 -5.13
C PRO A 125 14.35 -4.20 -5.06
N ALA A 126 15.60 -4.09 -5.52
CA ALA A 126 16.31 -2.82 -5.56
C ALA A 126 15.47 -1.78 -6.30
N VAL A 127 15.13 -0.70 -5.60
CA VAL A 127 14.40 0.45 -6.17
C VAL A 127 15.31 1.10 -7.22
N PRO A 128 14.92 1.17 -8.50
CA PRO A 128 15.68 1.94 -9.47
C PRO A 128 15.66 3.42 -9.05
N PRO A 129 16.75 4.17 -9.26
CA PRO A 129 16.80 5.58 -8.88
C PRO A 129 15.67 6.36 -9.54
N PRO A 130 15.09 7.36 -8.85
CA PRO A 130 14.00 8.16 -9.39
C PRO A 130 14.42 8.78 -10.71
N VAL A 131 13.60 8.60 -11.75
CA VAL A 131 13.76 9.30 -13.01
C VAL A 131 13.38 10.76 -12.78
N VAL A 132 14.40 11.60 -12.57
CA VAL A 132 14.21 13.05 -12.46
C VAL A 132 13.85 13.57 -13.86
N PRO A 133 12.65 14.17 -14.06
CA PRO A 133 12.33 14.77 -15.34
C PRO A 133 13.29 15.94 -15.62
N PRO A 134 13.69 16.16 -16.88
CA PRO A 134 14.51 17.30 -17.23
C PRO A 134 13.80 18.59 -16.79
N PRO A 135 14.56 19.61 -16.32
CA PRO A 135 13.96 20.88 -15.93
C PRO A 135 13.18 21.44 -17.12
N VAL A 136 11.92 21.79 -16.87
CA VAL A 136 11.06 22.47 -17.84
C VAL A 136 11.73 23.81 -18.15
N ALA A 137 12.32 23.92 -19.33
CA ALA A 137 12.76 25.20 -19.86
C ALA A 137 11.52 26.09 -20.04
N LYS A 138 11.51 27.24 -19.38
CA LYS A 138 10.56 28.31 -19.68
C LYS A 138 10.77 28.82 -21.10
#